data_AF-E6VIZ6-F1
#
_entry.id   AF-E6VIZ6-F1
#
_cell.length_a   1.000
_cell.length_b   1.000
_cell.length_c   1.000
_cell.angle_alpha   90.00
_cell.angle_beta   90.00
_cell.angle_gamma   90.00
#
_symmetry.space_group_name_H-M   'P 1'
#
loop_
_entity.id
_entity.type
_entity.pdbx_description
1 polymer ?
#
loop_
_entity_poly.entity_id
_entity_poly.type
_entity_poly.pdbx_seq_one_letter_code
_entity_poly.pdbx_strand_id
1 'polypeptide(L)'
;MERPCLFGLMRVGLVPALVLTLGIAGASAQTAPDASKDAKDKPLAAAPAQAQTPPAQPAPAQAAPTPATAAPATPPAASETPAASPAPATPPAPSATQTPAAPVAPAPVQTADPFGEESTLEPKTVVILKGKANWDNAFDSLMDAFKALTALLDKQGIAPNGNPMIVYTSTDDSGFTFQAQIPVPQEPKNLGKSMSIGKSPDGKALKFVHRGSYDNMDNTYEAITNFLDDKKLEAKDTFIEEYVTDPLKTAEDKLVINVYVPMK
;
A
#
# COMPACT_ATOMS: atom_id res chain seq x y z
N MET A 1 0.44 23.84 -20.32
CA MET A 1 -0.56 24.77 -19.76
C MET A 1 -1.56 23.94 -18.96
N GLU A 2 -2.07 24.32 -17.80
CA GLU A 2 -1.65 25.32 -16.79
C GLU A 2 -2.23 24.86 -15.42
N ARG A 3 -1.63 25.28 -14.31
CA ARG A 3 -2.24 25.14 -12.98
C ARG A 3 -3.35 26.18 -12.80
N PRO A 4 -4.37 25.88 -12.00
CA PRO A 4 -5.02 26.88 -11.16
C PRO A 4 -4.71 26.61 -9.68
N CYS A 5 -3.81 27.41 -9.11
CA CYS A 5 -3.86 27.67 -7.67
C CYS A 5 -5.02 28.63 -7.42
N LEU A 6 -5.99 28.29 -6.56
CA LEU A 6 -6.67 29.23 -5.65
C LEU A 6 -7.64 28.48 -4.73
N PHE A 7 -7.39 28.50 -3.42
CA PHE A 7 -8.42 28.75 -2.41
C PHE A 7 -7.73 29.05 -1.07
N GLY A 8 -7.39 30.31 -0.86
CA GLY A 8 -7.03 30.80 0.47
C GLY A 8 -8.30 31.12 1.25
N LEU A 9 -8.43 30.63 2.48
CA LEU A 9 -9.46 31.09 3.41
C LEU A 9 -8.86 31.46 4.77
N MET A 10 -8.49 32.74 4.85
CA MET A 10 -8.68 33.65 5.99
C MET A 10 -8.94 32.99 7.37
N ARG A 11 -7.97 33.05 8.29
CA ARG A 11 -8.24 32.97 9.74
C ARG A 11 -7.89 34.29 10.43
N VAL A 12 -8.92 34.98 10.89
CA VAL A 12 -8.86 36.13 11.79
C VAL A 12 -9.08 35.63 13.22
N GLY A 13 -8.31 36.14 14.19
CA GLY A 13 -8.44 35.78 15.61
C GLY A 13 -7.09 35.92 16.35
N LEU A 14 -6.71 37.13 16.73
CA LEU A 14 -6.93 37.69 18.08
C LEU A 14 -5.79 37.31 19.06
N VAL A 15 -4.74 38.12 19.08
CA VAL A 15 -3.70 38.10 20.12
C VAL A 15 -4.02 39.19 21.15
N PRO A 16 -4.24 38.87 22.44
CA PRO A 16 -4.38 39.89 23.47
C PRO A 16 -3.02 40.52 23.79
N ALA A 17 -2.96 41.85 23.80
CA ALA A 17 -1.77 42.56 24.25
C ALA A 17 -1.63 42.48 25.77
N LEU A 18 -0.42 42.18 26.26
CA LEU A 18 -0.02 42.45 27.64
C LEU A 18 1.21 43.34 27.63
N VAL A 19 1.04 44.58 28.08
CA VAL A 19 2.10 45.56 28.29
C VAL A 19 2.29 45.71 29.79
N LEU A 20 3.50 45.47 30.33
CA LEU A 20 4.05 46.36 31.36
C LEU A 20 5.56 46.16 31.68
N THR A 21 6.22 47.31 31.84
CA THR A 21 7.41 47.58 32.69
C THR A 21 8.73 46.83 32.47
N LEU A 22 9.65 47.59 31.87
CA LEU A 22 11.10 47.47 32.04
C LEU A 22 11.51 47.94 33.46
N GLY A 23 12.37 47.17 34.14
CA GLY A 23 12.89 47.47 35.49
C GLY A 23 14.39 47.10 35.61
N ILE A 24 15.12 47.79 36.49
CA ILE A 24 16.59 47.96 36.39
C ILE A 24 17.35 47.19 37.49
N ALA A 25 18.62 46.87 37.19
CA ALA A 25 19.77 46.63 38.10
C ALA A 25 20.19 45.18 38.41
N GLY A 26 21.51 44.97 38.44
CA GLY A 26 22.17 43.71 38.84
C GLY A 26 23.47 43.47 38.06
N ALA A 27 24.64 43.70 38.68
CA ALA A 27 25.94 43.66 38.01
C ALA A 27 26.71 42.35 38.23
N SER A 28 27.64 42.01 37.32
CA SER A 28 28.90 41.29 37.63
C SER A 28 29.94 41.36 36.50
N ALA A 29 31.06 42.02 36.81
CA ALA A 29 32.46 41.73 36.44
C ALA A 29 32.76 40.92 35.15
N GLN A 30 33.41 41.53 34.14
CA GLN A 30 34.88 41.56 33.94
C GLN A 30 35.55 40.23 33.53
N THR A 31 35.95 40.09 32.26
CA THR A 31 37.39 40.11 31.86
C THR A 31 37.54 40.25 30.33
N ALA A 32 38.59 40.95 29.91
CA ALA A 32 39.07 41.07 28.52
C ALA A 32 40.38 40.22 28.38
N PRO A 33 41.11 40.12 27.23
CA PRO A 33 41.54 41.25 26.38
C PRO A 33 41.59 40.99 24.85
N ASP A 34 42.07 42.02 24.13
CA ASP A 34 42.71 42.11 22.80
C ASP A 34 42.28 41.16 21.64
N ALA A 35 41.88 41.61 20.46
CA ALA A 35 42.28 42.74 19.60
C ALA A 35 43.55 42.54 18.74
N SER A 36 43.34 42.70 17.42
CA SER A 36 44.27 43.28 16.43
C SER A 36 45.46 42.47 15.85
N LYS A 37 45.30 42.18 14.54
CA LYS A 37 46.15 42.60 13.40
C LYS A 37 47.13 41.64 12.71
N ASP A 38 46.89 41.60 11.39
CA ASP A 38 47.83 41.78 10.27
C ASP A 38 48.48 40.63 9.48
N ALA A 39 48.72 40.99 8.21
CA ALA A 39 49.72 40.48 7.26
C ALA A 39 49.75 38.98 6.87
N LYS A 40 48.95 38.66 5.83
CA LYS A 40 49.46 38.47 4.45
C LYS A 40 50.76 37.65 4.27
N ASP A 41 50.64 36.39 3.84
CA ASP A 41 51.48 35.83 2.78
C ASP A 41 50.72 34.77 1.94
N LYS A 42 51.24 34.43 0.76
CA LYS A 42 50.63 33.60 -0.30
C LYS A 42 51.77 32.82 -0.94
N PRO A 43 51.69 31.48 -1.13
CA PRO A 43 51.33 31.03 -2.48
C PRO A 43 50.65 29.65 -2.65
N LEU A 44 50.10 29.54 -3.87
CA LEU A 44 50.00 28.32 -4.68
C LEU A 44 49.01 27.21 -4.29
N ALA A 45 47.78 27.35 -4.80
CA ALA A 45 47.05 26.21 -5.34
C ALA A 45 46.33 26.65 -6.62
N ALA A 46 46.92 26.31 -7.78
CA ALA A 46 46.24 26.42 -9.07
C ALA A 46 45.69 25.03 -9.42
N ALA A 47 44.37 24.89 -9.51
CA ALA A 47 43.70 23.73 -10.09
C ALA A 47 42.42 24.25 -10.79
N PRO A 48 42.23 23.95 -12.10
CA PRO A 48 41.13 24.50 -12.87
C PRO A 48 39.83 23.73 -12.64
N ALA A 49 38.71 24.38 -12.98
CA ALA A 49 37.42 23.72 -13.10
C ALA A 49 37.46 22.65 -14.20
N GLN A 50 36.92 21.46 -13.90
CA GLN A 50 36.29 20.60 -14.92
C GLN A 50 35.00 20.01 -14.35
N ALA A 51 33.86 20.49 -14.86
CA ALA A 51 32.64 19.71 -14.82
C ALA A 51 32.84 18.51 -15.74
N GLN A 52 32.70 17.30 -15.20
CA GLN A 52 32.74 16.07 -16.00
C GLN A 52 31.36 15.41 -15.92
N THR A 53 30.56 15.69 -16.95
CA THR A 53 29.35 14.93 -17.28
C THR A 53 29.72 13.46 -17.55
N PRO A 54 28.96 12.48 -17.04
CA PRO A 54 29.20 11.08 -17.40
C PRO A 54 28.98 10.88 -18.91
N PRO A 55 29.89 10.22 -19.64
CA PRO A 55 29.68 9.92 -21.05
C PRO A 55 28.60 8.85 -21.20
N ALA A 56 27.57 9.15 -22.00
CA ALA A 56 26.60 8.16 -22.44
C ALA A 56 27.29 7.09 -23.30
N GLN A 57 27.19 5.82 -22.92
CA GLN A 57 27.64 4.70 -23.74
C GLN A 57 26.47 4.17 -24.60
N PRO A 58 26.69 3.77 -25.87
CA PRO A 58 25.60 3.70 -26.85
C PRO A 58 24.62 2.54 -26.67
N ALA A 59 23.36 2.79 -27.00
CA ALA A 59 22.43 1.73 -27.37
C ALA A 59 22.84 1.09 -28.73
N PRO A 60 22.80 -0.24 -28.88
CA PRO A 60 22.88 -0.87 -30.19
C PRO A 60 21.61 -0.55 -31.00
N ALA A 61 21.79 -0.34 -32.30
CA ALA A 61 20.79 0.26 -33.18
C ALA A 61 19.61 -0.66 -33.53
N GLN A 62 18.51 -0.03 -33.93
CA GLN A 62 17.36 -0.66 -34.57
C GLN A 62 17.77 -1.41 -35.85
N ALA A 63 17.10 -2.55 -36.10
CA ALA A 63 17.12 -3.22 -37.40
C ALA A 63 15.70 -3.60 -37.83
N ALA A 64 15.12 -2.76 -38.68
CA ALA A 64 14.02 -3.09 -39.59
C ALA A 64 14.31 -2.33 -40.89
N PRO A 65 14.19 -2.97 -42.07
CA PRO A 65 12.86 -3.04 -42.69
C PRO A 65 12.50 -4.40 -43.31
N THR A 66 11.26 -4.46 -43.79
CA THR A 66 10.56 -5.61 -44.39
C THR A 66 11.12 -6.03 -45.76
N PRO A 67 10.67 -7.19 -46.30
CA PRO A 67 9.57 -7.14 -47.27
C PRO A 67 8.49 -8.24 -47.10
N ALA A 68 7.30 -7.98 -47.66
CA ALA A 68 6.28 -9.01 -47.96
C ALA A 68 6.86 -10.04 -48.97
N THR A 69 6.41 -11.28 -49.13
CA THR A 69 5.09 -11.80 -49.56
C THR A 69 5.21 -13.36 -49.53
N ALA A 70 4.21 -14.24 -49.68
CA ALA A 70 2.78 -14.15 -50.03
C ALA A 70 1.99 -15.38 -49.51
N ALA A 71 0.66 -15.35 -49.64
CA ALA A 71 -0.17 -16.53 -49.90
C ALA A 71 -0.47 -16.57 -51.42
N PRO A 72 -0.72 -17.74 -52.07
CA PRO A 72 -2.05 -18.37 -51.97
C PRO A 72 -2.13 -19.91 -52.21
N ALA A 73 -3.38 -20.41 -52.26
CA ALA A 73 -3.88 -21.57 -53.03
C ALA A 73 -4.01 -22.96 -52.38
N THR A 74 -5.27 -23.29 -52.04
CA THR A 74 -5.93 -24.61 -52.17
C THR A 74 -6.36 -24.87 -53.65
N PRO A 75 -6.99 -26.01 -54.02
CA PRO A 75 -6.79 -27.44 -53.71
C PRO A 75 -6.53 -28.24 -55.02
N PRO A 76 -6.70 -29.59 -55.09
CA PRO A 76 -8.02 -30.13 -55.48
C PRO A 76 -8.41 -31.49 -54.85
N ALA A 77 -9.61 -31.97 -55.23
CA ALA A 77 -10.23 -33.27 -54.93
C ALA A 77 -9.47 -34.47 -55.57
N ALA A 78 -9.82 -35.75 -55.38
CA ALA A 78 -11.11 -36.33 -55.01
C ALA A 78 -11.04 -37.74 -54.36
N SER A 79 -12.21 -38.16 -53.84
CA SER A 79 -12.79 -39.51 -53.70
C SER A 79 -11.93 -40.76 -54.00
N GLU A 80 -12.08 -41.79 -53.16
CA GLU A 80 -12.85 -43.01 -53.52
C GLU A 80 -13.52 -43.64 -52.28
N THR A 81 -14.79 -44.03 -52.44
CA THR A 81 -15.54 -45.00 -51.60
C THR A 81 -16.01 -46.08 -52.57
N PRO A 82 -16.01 -47.39 -52.23
CA PRO A 82 -17.23 -48.02 -51.68
C PRO A 82 -16.92 -49.20 -50.70
N ALA A 83 -17.52 -49.26 -49.51
CA ALA A 83 -18.87 -49.78 -49.19
C ALA A 83 -18.89 -51.23 -48.67
N ALA A 84 -19.51 -51.41 -47.50
CA ALA A 84 -20.17 -52.65 -47.09
C ALA A 84 -21.56 -52.28 -46.53
N SER A 85 -22.58 -53.02 -46.96
CA SER A 85 -24.00 -52.75 -46.73
C SER A 85 -24.66 -54.00 -46.07
N PRO A 86 -25.95 -54.03 -45.75
CA PRO A 86 -26.58 -53.32 -44.63
C PRO A 86 -27.28 -54.31 -43.65
N ALA A 87 -27.85 -53.78 -42.56
CA ALA A 87 -28.86 -54.47 -41.75
C ALA A 87 -30.09 -53.56 -41.51
N PRO A 88 -31.31 -54.10 -41.33
CA PRO A 88 -32.53 -53.37 -41.70
C PRO A 88 -33.07 -52.39 -40.65
N ALA A 89 -33.94 -51.50 -41.11
CA ALA A 89 -34.48 -50.36 -40.39
C ALA A 89 -35.40 -50.69 -39.19
N THR A 90 -35.31 -49.85 -38.17
CA THR A 90 -36.35 -49.62 -37.15
C THR A 90 -36.93 -48.22 -37.41
N PRO A 91 -38.28 -48.01 -37.37
CA PRO A 91 -38.89 -46.75 -37.79
C PRO A 91 -38.53 -45.53 -36.92
N PRO A 92 -38.59 -44.31 -37.46
CA PRO A 92 -38.28 -43.09 -36.72
C PRO A 92 -39.41 -42.73 -35.73
N ALA A 93 -39.04 -42.58 -34.46
CA ALA A 93 -39.84 -41.91 -33.43
C ALA A 93 -39.36 -40.44 -33.28
N PRO A 94 -40.20 -39.52 -32.81
CA PRO A 94 -40.08 -38.10 -33.15
C PRO A 94 -38.92 -37.39 -32.45
N SER A 95 -38.52 -36.25 -33.04
CA SER A 95 -37.51 -35.33 -32.50
C SER A 95 -37.71 -35.08 -31.00
N ALA A 96 -36.80 -35.58 -30.19
CA ALA A 96 -36.75 -35.23 -28.78
C ALA A 96 -36.46 -33.73 -28.65
N THR A 97 -37.38 -33.01 -28.04
CA THR A 97 -37.25 -31.61 -27.67
C THR A 97 -35.92 -31.39 -26.95
N GLN A 98 -35.22 -30.29 -27.27
CA GLN A 98 -34.01 -29.92 -26.53
C GLN A 98 -34.35 -29.82 -25.04
N THR A 99 -33.81 -30.73 -24.23
CA THR A 99 -33.91 -30.66 -22.77
C THR A 99 -33.25 -29.36 -22.32
N PRO A 100 -33.95 -28.46 -21.60
CA PRO A 100 -33.32 -27.26 -21.05
C PRO A 100 -32.12 -27.66 -20.20
N ALA A 101 -30.98 -26.99 -20.41
CA ALA A 101 -29.79 -27.20 -19.60
C ALA A 101 -30.17 -27.05 -18.12
N ALA A 102 -29.80 -28.05 -17.29
CA ALA A 102 -30.07 -28.00 -15.87
C ALA A 102 -29.47 -26.70 -15.29
N PRO A 103 -30.22 -25.95 -14.45
CA PRO A 103 -29.71 -24.72 -13.90
C PRO A 103 -28.45 -25.01 -13.09
N VAL A 104 -27.33 -24.39 -13.49
CA VAL A 104 -26.11 -24.35 -12.68
C VAL A 104 -26.53 -23.78 -11.33
N ALA A 105 -26.38 -24.57 -10.27
CA ALA A 105 -26.70 -24.10 -8.93
C ALA A 105 -25.87 -22.82 -8.69
N PRO A 106 -26.50 -21.70 -8.27
CA PRO A 106 -25.74 -20.50 -7.99
C PRO A 106 -24.69 -20.84 -6.95
N ALA A 107 -23.44 -20.44 -7.20
CA ALA A 107 -22.41 -20.46 -6.17
C ALA A 107 -22.99 -19.76 -4.93
N PRO A 108 -22.72 -20.28 -3.70
CA PRO A 108 -23.31 -19.71 -2.50
C PRO A 108 -23.02 -18.22 -2.46
N VAL A 109 -24.07 -17.42 -2.61
CA VAL A 109 -23.96 -15.96 -2.55
C VAL A 109 -23.52 -15.61 -1.14
N GLN A 110 -22.23 -15.37 -1.00
CA GLN A 110 -21.63 -15.04 0.28
C GLN A 110 -22.27 -13.72 0.72
N THR A 111 -22.98 -13.73 1.85
CA THR A 111 -23.62 -12.52 2.35
C THR A 111 -22.53 -11.46 2.49
N ALA A 112 -22.72 -10.32 1.84
CA ALA A 112 -21.75 -9.24 1.89
C ALA A 112 -21.56 -8.81 3.35
N ASP A 113 -20.30 -8.70 3.78
CA ASP A 113 -19.99 -8.19 5.11
C ASP A 113 -20.56 -6.76 5.27
N PRO A 114 -21.06 -6.41 6.48
CA PRO A 114 -21.62 -5.08 6.72
C PRO A 114 -20.55 -4.01 6.50
N PHE A 115 -20.85 -3.05 5.63
CA PHE A 115 -19.96 -1.94 5.31
C PHE A 115 -20.11 -0.83 6.34
N GLY A 116 -19.03 -0.50 7.06
CA GLY A 116 -19.02 0.54 8.10
C GLY A 116 -19.65 0.09 9.41
N GLU A 117 -19.35 -1.14 9.85
CA GLU A 117 -19.79 -1.66 11.15
C GLU A 117 -19.05 -0.95 12.29
N GLU A 118 -19.77 -0.46 13.31
CA GLU A 118 -19.14 0.07 14.52
C GLU A 118 -18.37 -1.04 15.26
N SER A 119 -17.07 -0.81 15.45
CA SER A 119 -16.16 -1.72 16.14
C SER A 119 -15.42 -0.98 17.27
N THR A 120 -14.89 -1.76 18.22
CA THR A 120 -14.00 -1.24 19.26
C THR A 120 -12.68 -1.98 19.17
N LEU A 121 -11.62 -1.24 18.88
CA LEU A 121 -10.26 -1.75 18.85
C LEU A 121 -9.77 -1.98 20.28
N GLU A 122 -9.36 -3.22 20.58
CA GLU A 122 -8.83 -3.61 21.87
C GLU A 122 -7.29 -3.54 21.89
N PRO A 123 -6.66 -2.84 22.86
CA PRO A 123 -5.22 -2.69 22.90
C PRO A 123 -4.51 -3.99 23.28
N LYS A 124 -3.88 -4.64 22.29
CA LYS A 124 -3.06 -5.84 22.45
C LYS A 124 -1.58 -5.47 22.50
N THR A 125 -0.75 -6.25 23.19
CA THR A 125 0.71 -6.09 23.10
C THR A 125 1.15 -6.50 21.70
N VAL A 126 1.89 -5.64 21.03
CA VAL A 126 2.35 -5.84 19.65
C VAL A 126 3.86 -5.63 19.56
N VAL A 127 4.51 -6.42 18.71
CA VAL A 127 5.82 -6.05 18.16
C VAL A 127 5.58 -5.20 16.90
N ILE A 128 6.26 -4.07 16.82
CA ILE A 128 6.05 -3.00 15.83
C ILE A 128 7.31 -2.79 15.01
N LEU A 129 7.24 -2.89 13.68
CA LEU A 129 8.28 -2.45 12.76
C LEU A 129 7.83 -1.17 12.06
N LYS A 130 8.64 -0.10 12.15
CA LYS A 130 8.39 1.15 11.43
C LYS A 130 8.97 1.06 10.02
N GLY A 131 8.14 1.32 9.01
CA GLY A 131 8.48 1.26 7.60
C GLY A 131 8.04 2.50 6.83
N LYS A 132 8.50 2.58 5.58
CA LYS A 132 8.01 3.52 4.57
C LYS A 132 8.02 2.82 3.21
N ALA A 133 7.05 3.13 2.37
CA ALA A 133 6.90 2.54 1.04
C ALA A 133 6.40 3.60 0.05
N ASN A 134 6.48 3.27 -1.23
CA ASN A 134 5.90 4.04 -2.33
C ASN A 134 4.72 3.23 -2.89
N TRP A 135 3.86 3.86 -3.70
CA TRP A 135 2.67 3.20 -4.23
C TRP A 135 3.01 2.00 -5.13
N ASP A 136 4.05 2.13 -5.97
CA ASP A 136 4.51 1.06 -6.88
C ASP A 136 5.01 -0.21 -6.17
N ASN A 137 5.38 -0.13 -4.89
CA ASN A 137 5.92 -1.25 -4.13
C ASN A 137 5.25 -1.43 -2.75
N ALA A 138 4.01 -0.95 -2.63
CA ALA A 138 3.26 -0.93 -1.38
C ALA A 138 3.17 -2.34 -0.77
N PHE A 139 2.58 -3.29 -1.50
CA PHE A 139 2.35 -4.65 -1.02
C PHE A 139 3.66 -5.36 -0.61
N ASP A 140 4.66 -5.40 -1.49
CA ASP A 140 5.97 -6.00 -1.17
C ASP A 140 6.61 -5.41 0.10
N SER A 141 6.55 -4.09 0.27
CA SER A 141 7.12 -3.41 1.43
C SER A 141 6.41 -3.77 2.74
N LEU A 142 5.07 -3.93 2.70
CA LEU A 142 4.29 -4.42 3.83
C LEU A 142 4.62 -5.89 4.13
N MET A 143 4.76 -6.72 3.09
CA MET A 143 5.09 -8.13 3.23
C MET A 143 6.50 -8.35 3.78
N ASP A 144 7.50 -7.58 3.35
CA ASP A 144 8.85 -7.65 3.92
C ASP A 144 8.90 -7.19 5.39
N ALA A 145 8.07 -6.20 5.77
CA ALA A 145 7.91 -5.84 7.17
C ALA A 145 7.32 -7.00 8.01
N PHE A 146 6.29 -7.69 7.52
CA PHE A 146 5.74 -8.87 8.18
C PHE A 146 6.70 -10.07 8.20
N LYS A 147 7.46 -10.32 7.13
CA LYS A 147 8.52 -11.35 7.10
C LYS A 147 9.59 -11.06 8.16
N ALA A 148 10.04 -9.81 8.26
CA ALA A 148 11.04 -9.40 9.23
C ALA A 148 10.57 -9.55 10.68
N LEU A 149 9.32 -9.18 10.98
CA LEU A 149 8.71 -9.41 12.30
C LEU A 149 8.53 -10.90 12.59
N THR A 150 8.00 -11.68 11.64
CA THR A 150 7.80 -13.13 11.79
C THR A 150 9.13 -13.85 12.04
N ALA A 151 10.19 -13.49 11.31
CA ALA A 151 11.53 -14.05 11.50
C ALA A 151 12.20 -13.67 12.84
N LEU A 152 11.80 -12.57 13.48
CA LEU A 152 12.21 -12.24 14.85
C LEU A 152 11.50 -13.14 15.88
N LEU A 153 10.20 -13.37 15.69
CA LEU A 153 9.35 -14.14 16.59
C LEU A 153 9.65 -15.65 16.52
N ASP A 154 9.82 -16.18 15.32
CA ASP A 154 10.18 -17.59 15.06
C ASP A 154 11.51 -17.98 15.73
N LYS A 155 12.55 -17.13 15.60
CA LYS A 155 13.84 -17.29 16.30
C LYS A 155 13.75 -17.34 17.83
N GLN A 156 12.63 -16.89 18.40
CA GLN A 156 12.38 -16.88 19.84
C GLN A 156 11.30 -17.91 20.25
N GLY A 157 10.74 -18.66 19.31
CA GLY A 157 9.62 -19.57 19.57
C GLY A 157 8.33 -18.87 20.01
N ILE A 158 8.17 -17.58 19.69
CA ILE A 158 7.00 -16.79 20.08
C ILE A 158 5.94 -16.91 18.98
N ALA A 159 4.86 -17.63 19.25
CA ALA A 159 3.70 -17.61 18.37
C ALA A 159 2.94 -16.28 18.51
N PRO A 160 2.47 -15.67 17.40
CA PRO A 160 1.56 -14.52 17.48
C PRO A 160 0.20 -14.94 18.07
N ASN A 161 -0.48 -14.01 18.75
CA ASN A 161 -1.79 -14.26 19.39
C ASN A 161 -2.94 -13.45 18.77
N GLY A 162 -2.78 -13.02 17.52
CA GLY A 162 -3.78 -12.28 16.76
C GLY A 162 -3.31 -11.99 15.34
N ASN A 163 -4.19 -11.36 14.57
CA ASN A 163 -3.95 -11.03 13.17
C ASN A 163 -2.85 -9.96 13.03
N PRO A 164 -1.95 -10.08 12.03
CA PRO A 164 -1.01 -9.01 11.70
C PRO A 164 -1.77 -7.78 11.17
N MET A 165 -1.28 -6.59 11.48
CA MET A 165 -1.91 -5.33 11.08
C MET A 165 -0.91 -4.26 10.64
N ILE A 166 -1.34 -3.36 9.75
CA ILE A 166 -0.60 -2.17 9.32
C ILE A 166 -1.35 -0.95 9.85
N VAL A 167 -0.64 -0.07 10.56
CA VAL A 167 -1.16 1.25 10.96
C VAL A 167 -0.46 2.32 10.12
N TYR A 168 -1.20 3.02 9.28
CA TYR A 168 -0.67 4.11 8.46
C TYR A 168 -0.48 5.35 9.33
N THR A 169 0.72 5.92 9.35
CA THR A 169 1.07 7.06 10.22
C THR A 169 1.16 8.39 9.47
N SER A 170 1.44 8.36 8.17
CA SER A 170 1.40 9.51 7.27
C SER A 170 1.33 8.99 5.84
N THR A 171 0.56 9.65 4.99
CA THR A 171 0.32 9.26 3.60
C THR A 171 0.36 10.52 2.73
N ASP A 172 1.10 10.46 1.63
CA ASP A 172 1.35 11.56 0.70
C ASP A 172 1.29 11.05 -0.76
N ASP A 173 1.22 11.97 -1.73
CA ASP A 173 1.21 11.66 -3.17
C ASP A 173 2.36 10.72 -3.61
N SER A 174 3.53 10.82 -2.97
CA SER A 174 4.69 9.97 -3.29
C SER A 174 4.73 8.62 -2.57
N GLY A 175 3.90 8.36 -1.56
CA GLY A 175 3.93 7.13 -0.76
C GLY A 175 3.50 7.33 0.69
N PHE A 176 3.87 6.40 1.57
CA PHE A 176 3.37 6.39 2.94
C PHE A 176 4.40 5.88 3.96
N THR A 177 4.20 6.27 5.22
CA THR A 177 4.86 5.73 6.40
C THR A 177 3.90 4.87 7.19
N PHE A 178 4.37 3.74 7.69
CA PHE A 178 3.52 2.75 8.32
C PHE A 178 4.21 2.06 9.51
N GLN A 179 3.38 1.44 10.34
CA GLN A 179 3.78 0.56 11.41
C GLN A 179 3.19 -0.82 11.14
N ALA A 180 4.02 -1.77 10.72
CA ALA A 180 3.62 -3.17 10.73
C ALA A 180 3.63 -3.66 12.16
N GLN A 181 2.56 -4.30 12.60
CA GLN A 181 2.36 -4.77 13.96
C GLN A 181 1.93 -6.24 13.96
N ILE A 182 2.51 -7.04 14.84
CA ILE A 182 2.07 -8.42 15.09
C ILE A 182 1.71 -8.55 16.58
N PRO A 183 0.46 -8.92 16.92
CA PRO A 183 0.07 -9.21 18.30
C PRO A 183 0.85 -10.38 18.88
N VAL A 184 1.38 -10.20 20.08
CA VAL A 184 2.19 -11.20 20.79
C VAL A 184 1.72 -11.41 22.24
N PRO A 185 1.76 -12.65 22.75
CA PRO A 185 1.38 -12.94 24.14
C PRO A 185 2.47 -12.52 25.15
N GLN A 186 3.69 -12.28 24.69
CA GLN A 186 4.84 -11.88 25.50
C GLN A 186 5.77 -10.96 24.71
N GLU A 187 6.59 -10.18 25.41
CA GLU A 187 7.50 -9.21 24.81
C GLU A 187 8.75 -9.88 24.20
N PRO A 188 8.97 -9.83 22.87
CA PRO A 188 10.19 -10.36 22.25
C PRO A 188 11.44 -9.59 22.67
N LYS A 189 12.53 -10.32 22.89
CA LYS A 189 13.85 -9.75 23.21
C LYS A 189 14.62 -9.44 21.93
N ASN A 190 15.75 -8.75 22.07
CA ASN A 190 16.72 -8.51 20.99
C ASN A 190 16.09 -7.90 19.71
N LEU A 191 15.26 -6.87 19.88
CA LEU A 191 14.60 -6.15 18.79
C LEU A 191 15.62 -5.54 17.81
N GLY A 192 15.32 -5.57 16.51
CA GLY A 192 16.08 -4.83 15.50
C GLY A 192 15.92 -3.32 15.65
N LYS A 193 16.82 -2.52 15.05
CA LYS A 193 16.83 -1.04 15.21
C LYS A 193 15.53 -0.33 14.80
N SER A 194 14.78 -0.88 13.84
CA SER A 194 13.48 -0.35 13.40
C SER A 194 12.29 -1.02 14.09
N MET A 195 12.54 -1.93 15.03
CA MET A 195 11.54 -2.68 15.78
C MET A 195 11.39 -2.11 17.19
N SER A 196 10.16 -2.15 17.69
CA SER A 196 9.77 -1.66 19.02
C SER A 196 8.64 -2.53 19.55
N ILE A 197 8.33 -2.44 20.85
CA ILE A 197 7.13 -3.06 21.44
C ILE A 197 6.20 -1.93 21.87
N GLY A 198 4.90 -2.15 21.74
CA GLY A 198 3.90 -1.19 22.16
C GLY A 198 2.52 -1.84 22.32
N LYS A 199 1.50 -0.99 22.27
CA LYS A 199 0.10 -1.41 22.18
C LYS A 199 -0.42 -1.16 20.76
N SER A 200 -1.29 -2.04 20.29
CA SER A 200 -2.08 -1.78 19.09
C SER A 200 -2.98 -0.55 19.34
N PRO A 201 -3.45 0.13 18.29
CA PRO A 201 -4.45 1.17 18.43
C PRO A 201 -5.69 0.67 19.18
N ASP A 202 -6.33 1.59 19.91
CA ASP A 202 -7.52 1.33 20.72
C ASP A 202 -8.62 2.38 20.51
N GLY A 203 -9.82 2.05 20.98
CA GLY A 203 -10.99 2.93 20.97
C GLY A 203 -11.99 2.59 19.86
N LYS A 204 -12.94 3.49 19.62
CA LYS A 204 -13.99 3.30 18.61
C LYS A 204 -13.43 3.46 17.19
N ALA A 205 -13.84 2.57 16.30
CA ALA A 205 -13.51 2.62 14.88
C ALA A 205 -14.69 2.09 14.05
N LEU A 206 -14.75 2.49 12.78
CA LEU A 206 -15.64 1.85 11.80
C LEU A 206 -14.83 0.77 11.07
N LYS A 207 -15.38 -0.45 11.01
CA LYS A 207 -14.80 -1.60 10.33
C LYS A 207 -15.43 -1.76 8.94
N PHE A 208 -14.57 -1.94 7.96
CA PHE A 208 -14.92 -2.25 6.57
C PHE A 208 -14.13 -3.51 6.18
N VAL A 209 -14.74 -4.41 5.41
CA VAL A 209 -14.09 -5.67 5.02
C VAL A 209 -13.76 -5.62 3.54
N HIS A 210 -12.48 -5.63 3.21
CA HIS A 210 -11.99 -5.89 1.87
C HIS A 210 -11.87 -7.40 1.63
N ARG A 211 -12.30 -7.85 0.46
CA ARG A 211 -12.07 -9.22 -0.04
C ARG A 211 -11.67 -9.16 -1.50
N GLY A 212 -10.47 -9.60 -1.85
CA GLY A 212 -9.96 -9.57 -3.22
C GLY A 212 -8.47 -9.24 -3.30
N SER A 213 -8.02 -8.79 -4.47
CA SER A 213 -6.63 -8.35 -4.66
C SER A 213 -6.32 -7.07 -3.91
N TYR A 214 -5.10 -6.98 -3.38
CA TYR A 214 -4.58 -5.77 -2.77
C TYR A 214 -4.58 -4.56 -3.73
N ASP A 215 -4.42 -4.76 -5.04
CA ASP A 215 -4.58 -3.70 -6.05
C ASP A 215 -5.96 -3.01 -6.00
N ASN A 216 -6.97 -3.72 -5.52
CA ASN A 216 -8.35 -3.24 -5.44
C ASN A 216 -8.67 -2.58 -4.08
N MET A 217 -7.66 -2.33 -3.24
CA MET A 217 -7.79 -1.60 -1.98
C MET A 217 -8.17 -0.12 -2.20
N ASP A 218 -7.71 0.51 -3.28
CA ASP A 218 -8.03 1.90 -3.63
C ASP A 218 -9.55 2.13 -3.73
N ASN A 219 -10.24 1.28 -4.50
CA ASN A 219 -11.71 1.23 -4.58
C ASN A 219 -12.40 1.07 -3.21
N THR A 220 -11.72 0.44 -2.23
CA THR A 220 -12.24 0.27 -0.87
C THR A 220 -12.07 1.56 -0.07
N TYR A 221 -10.93 2.24 -0.19
CA TYR A 221 -10.67 3.55 0.42
C TYR A 221 -11.60 4.65 -0.13
N GLU A 222 -11.88 4.65 -1.43
CA GLU A 222 -12.90 5.53 -2.02
C GLU A 222 -14.30 5.23 -1.45
N ALA A 223 -14.70 3.97 -1.39
CA ALA A 223 -16.01 3.59 -0.83
C ALA A 223 -16.15 3.96 0.65
N ILE A 224 -15.08 3.79 1.45
CA ILE A 224 -15.02 4.23 2.85
C ILE A 224 -15.21 5.74 2.96
N THR A 225 -14.47 6.52 2.15
CA THR A 225 -14.52 7.99 2.19
C THR A 225 -15.93 8.50 1.85
N ASN A 226 -16.56 7.94 0.81
CA ASN A 226 -17.93 8.26 0.44
C ASN A 226 -18.95 7.88 1.53
N PHE A 227 -18.76 6.74 2.22
CA PHE A 227 -19.62 6.34 3.34
C PHE A 227 -19.50 7.28 4.54
N LEU A 228 -18.28 7.75 4.86
CA LEU A 228 -18.06 8.71 5.94
C LEU A 228 -18.73 10.06 5.65
N ASP A 229 -18.68 10.54 4.40
CA ASP A 229 -19.35 11.78 3.97
C ASP A 229 -20.89 11.67 4.01
N ASP A 230 -21.47 10.62 3.41
CA ASP A 230 -22.93 10.36 3.44
C ASP A 230 -23.48 10.33 4.88
N LYS A 231 -22.76 9.66 5.78
CA LYS A 231 -23.13 9.55 7.20
C LYS A 231 -22.70 10.77 8.04
N LYS A 232 -21.92 11.70 7.48
CA LYS A 232 -21.34 12.87 8.15
C LYS A 232 -20.57 12.51 9.42
N LEU A 233 -19.78 11.43 9.35
CA LEU A 233 -19.03 10.90 10.47
C LEU A 233 -17.62 11.49 10.51
N GLU A 234 -17.26 12.11 11.63
CA GLU A 234 -15.90 12.61 11.85
C GLU A 234 -14.96 11.46 12.26
N ALA A 235 -14.13 11.04 11.32
CA ALA A 235 -13.07 10.06 11.52
C ALA A 235 -11.70 10.73 11.77
N LYS A 236 -10.72 9.93 12.19
CA LYS A 236 -9.30 10.30 12.17
C LYS A 236 -8.71 10.05 10.78
N ASP A 237 -7.75 10.89 10.43
CA ASP A 237 -6.91 10.77 9.23
C ASP A 237 -5.85 9.67 9.44
N THR A 238 -6.31 8.44 9.63
CA THR A 238 -5.50 7.28 10.00
C THR A 238 -6.26 6.02 9.63
N PHE A 239 -5.63 5.14 8.86
CA PHE A 239 -6.20 3.84 8.50
C PHE A 239 -5.42 2.71 9.20
N ILE A 240 -6.13 1.64 9.54
CA ILE A 240 -5.55 0.43 10.11
C ILE A 240 -6.05 -0.76 9.29
N GLU A 241 -5.15 -1.47 8.63
CA GLU A 241 -5.46 -2.72 7.94
C GLU A 241 -5.12 -3.90 8.85
N GLU A 242 -6.09 -4.76 9.17
CA GLU A 242 -5.87 -6.03 9.85
C GLU A 242 -6.08 -7.19 8.86
N TYR A 243 -5.04 -7.98 8.67
CA TYR A 243 -5.02 -9.07 7.69
C TYR A 243 -5.57 -10.34 8.35
N VAL A 244 -6.83 -10.66 8.06
CA VAL A 244 -7.55 -11.82 8.60
C VAL A 244 -7.00 -13.13 8.02
N THR A 245 -6.62 -13.09 6.74
CA THR A 245 -5.84 -14.12 6.07
C THR A 245 -4.35 -13.82 6.19
N ASP A 246 -3.52 -14.83 6.46
CA ASP A 246 -2.05 -14.67 6.49
C ASP A 246 -1.53 -14.18 5.13
N PRO A 247 -1.04 -12.94 5.00
CA PRO A 247 -0.73 -12.36 3.70
C PRO A 247 0.62 -12.84 3.15
N LEU A 248 1.40 -13.59 3.93
CA LEU A 248 2.63 -14.24 3.47
C LEU A 248 2.37 -15.63 2.88
N LYS A 249 1.14 -16.16 3.01
CA LYS A 249 0.75 -17.50 2.53
C LYS A 249 -0.49 -17.51 1.63
N THR A 250 -1.32 -16.47 1.72
CA THR A 250 -2.54 -16.32 0.93
C THR A 250 -2.20 -15.63 -0.38
N ALA A 251 -2.77 -16.08 -1.50
CA ALA A 251 -2.63 -15.38 -2.77
C ALA A 251 -3.27 -13.99 -2.67
N GLU A 252 -2.68 -13.00 -3.34
CA GLU A 252 -3.14 -11.61 -3.30
C GLU A 252 -4.63 -11.47 -3.63
N ASP A 253 -5.14 -12.22 -4.62
CA ASP A 253 -6.54 -12.22 -5.06
C ASP A 253 -7.55 -12.73 -4.01
N LYS A 254 -7.08 -13.28 -2.89
CA LYS A 254 -7.91 -13.93 -1.85
C LYS A 254 -7.69 -13.35 -0.46
N LEU A 255 -7.05 -12.19 -0.37
CA LEU A 255 -6.85 -11.51 0.90
C LEU A 255 -8.19 -11.08 1.49
N VAL A 256 -8.32 -11.26 2.80
CA VAL A 256 -9.40 -10.69 3.61
C VAL A 256 -8.76 -9.71 4.58
N ILE A 257 -9.03 -8.42 4.39
CA ILE A 257 -8.42 -7.32 5.14
C ILE A 257 -9.55 -6.52 5.80
N ASN A 258 -9.55 -6.44 7.12
CA ASN A 258 -10.41 -5.52 7.85
C ASN A 258 -9.74 -4.14 7.85
N VAL A 259 -10.31 -3.18 7.15
CA VAL A 259 -9.90 -1.77 7.24
C VAL A 259 -10.68 -1.12 8.37
N TYR A 260 -9.98 -0.67 9.41
CA TYR A 260 -10.56 0.12 10.49
C TYR A 260 -10.21 1.59 10.32
N VAL A 261 -11.22 2.45 10.47
CA VAL A 261 -11.07 3.90 10.52
C VAL A 261 -11.40 4.36 11.94
N PRO A 262 -10.41 4.73 12.77
CA PRO A 262 -10.64 5.22 14.13
C PRO A 262 -11.51 6.48 14.13
N MET A 263 -12.48 6.53 15.04
CA MET A 263 -13.34 7.69 15.21
C MET A 263 -12.65 8.79 16.02
N LYS A 264 -13.18 10.02 15.92
CA LYS A 264 -12.65 11.20 16.61
C LYS A 264 -13.06 11.26 18.08
#